data_AF-A0A916ZZL3-F1
#
_entry.id   AF-A0A916ZZL3-F1
#
_cell.length_a   1.000
_cell.length_b   1.000
_cell.length_c   1.000
_cell.angle_alpha   90.00
_cell.angle_beta   90.00
_cell.angle_gamma   90.00
#
_symmetry.space_group_name_H-M   'P 1'
#
loop_
_entity.id
_entity.type
_entity.pdbx_description
1 polymer ?
#
loop_
_entity_poly.entity_id
_entity_poly.type
_entity_poly.pdbx_seq_one_letter_code
_entity_poly.pdbx_strand_id
1 'polypeptide(L)'
;MPAIPDEVFSRCRRAADDGKRYLLFCMDVYDRLRGDGDLGYYYPALATAADVAQYLEEKQLGDWNTGNSADVCWGIFDLSATSGEISADSCTHPLQWMQEFKRARESSSDVHP
;
A
#
# COMPACT_ATOMS: atom_id res chain seq x y z
N MET A 1 12.76 3.25 1.68
CA MET A 1 11.94 2.04 1.38
C MET A 1 12.85 0.82 1.32
N PRO A 2 12.44 -0.30 1.93
CA PRO A 2 13.14 -1.57 1.79
C PRO A 2 13.08 -2.07 0.34
N ALA A 3 13.98 -2.99 -0.03
CA ALA A 3 13.92 -3.67 -1.32
C ALA A 3 12.59 -4.41 -1.44
N ILE A 4 11.91 -4.25 -2.58
CA ILE A 4 10.63 -4.90 -2.86
C ILE A 4 10.93 -6.35 -3.28
N PRO A 5 10.43 -7.37 -2.56
CA PRO A 5 10.63 -8.76 -2.94
C PRO A 5 10.00 -9.10 -4.30
N ASP A 6 10.62 -9.98 -5.09
CA ASP A 6 10.08 -10.41 -6.40
C ASP A 6 8.68 -11.02 -6.30
N GLU A 7 8.37 -11.65 -5.16
CA GLU A 7 7.04 -12.21 -4.88
C GLU A 7 5.95 -11.15 -5.00
N VAL A 8 6.23 -9.90 -4.63
CA VAL A 8 5.26 -8.79 -4.69
C VAL A 8 4.74 -8.58 -6.11
N PHE A 9 5.58 -8.69 -7.13
CA PHE A 9 5.15 -8.55 -8.52
C PHE A 9 4.21 -9.69 -8.95
N SER A 10 4.44 -10.91 -8.45
CA SER A 10 3.51 -12.03 -8.68
C SER A 10 2.14 -11.78 -8.01
N ARG A 11 2.14 -11.17 -6.82
CA ARG A 11 0.92 -10.79 -6.08
C ARG A 11 0.17 -9.66 -6.78
N CYS A 12 0.88 -8.66 -7.32
CA CYS A 12 0.28 -7.58 -8.09
C CYS A 12 -0.47 -8.11 -9.32
N ARG A 13 0.15 -9.04 -10.08
CA ARG A 13 -0.52 -9.69 -11.23
C ARG A 13 -1.79 -10.43 -10.82
N ARG A 14 -1.69 -11.28 -9.79
CA ARG A 14 -2.85 -12.02 -9.29
C ARG A 14 -3.98 -11.10 -8.79
N ALA A 15 -3.64 -10.04 -8.07
CA ALA A 15 -4.62 -9.07 -7.61
C ALA A 15 -5.32 -8.35 -8.77
N ALA A 16 -4.57 -8.00 -9.83
CA ALA A 16 -5.15 -7.42 -11.04
C ALA A 16 -6.08 -8.41 -11.75
N ASP A 17 -5.69 -9.68 -11.87
CA ASP A 17 -6.54 -10.75 -12.43
C ASP A 17 -7.83 -10.95 -11.62
N ASP A 18 -7.77 -10.77 -10.29
CA ASP A 18 -8.91 -10.80 -9.37
C ASP A 18 -9.75 -9.48 -9.40
N GLY A 19 -9.45 -8.56 -10.32
CA GLY A 19 -10.17 -7.29 -10.49
C GLY A 19 -9.89 -6.25 -9.41
N LYS A 20 -8.79 -6.40 -8.66
CA LYS A 20 -8.34 -5.40 -7.67
C LYS A 20 -7.57 -4.29 -8.36
N ARG A 21 -7.70 -3.10 -7.79
CA ARG A 21 -7.04 -1.90 -8.31
C ARG A 21 -5.77 -1.57 -7.52
N TYR A 22 -5.69 -1.96 -6.26
CA TYR A 22 -4.56 -1.61 -5.41
C TYR A 22 -3.99 -2.85 -4.74
N LEU A 23 -2.67 -2.93 -4.67
CA LEU A 23 -1.97 -3.86 -3.77
C LEU A 23 -1.12 -3.06 -2.81
N LEU A 24 -1.26 -3.31 -1.51
CA LEU A 24 -0.42 -2.73 -0.48
C LEU A 24 0.68 -3.73 -0.09
N PHE A 25 1.85 -3.21 0.25
CA PHE A 25 2.94 -3.98 0.85
C PHE A 25 3.08 -3.55 2.30
N CYS A 26 2.70 -4.42 3.23
CA CYS A 26 2.69 -4.12 4.66
C CYS A 26 3.38 -5.22 5.48
N MET A 27 3.75 -4.85 6.71
CA MET A 27 4.46 -5.67 7.68
C MET A 27 3.70 -5.68 9.01
N ASP A 28 3.43 -6.88 9.52
CA ASP A 28 3.00 -7.11 10.89
C ASP A 28 4.18 -6.88 11.84
N VAL A 29 4.04 -5.85 12.67
CA VAL A 29 5.10 -5.45 13.62
C VAL A 29 5.24 -6.49 14.73
N TYR A 30 4.15 -7.12 15.14
CA TYR A 30 4.14 -8.04 16.26
C TYR A 30 4.85 -9.36 15.92
N ASP A 31 4.62 -9.89 14.72
CA ASP A 31 5.36 -11.05 14.21
C ASP A 31 6.86 -10.75 14.10
N ARG A 32 7.20 -9.55 13.62
CA ARG A 32 8.60 -9.10 13.55
C ARG A 32 9.26 -9.02 14.93
N LEU A 33 8.54 -8.49 15.93
CA LEU A 33 9.00 -8.38 17.31
C LEU A 33 9.18 -9.76 17.98
N ARG A 34 8.43 -10.77 17.56
CA ARG A 34 8.59 -12.16 18.04
C ARG A 34 9.78 -12.88 17.42
N GLY A 35 10.46 -12.28 16.45
CA GLY A 35 11.62 -12.87 15.79
C GLY A 35 11.27 -13.78 14.61
N ASP A 36 10.02 -13.77 14.14
CA ASP A 36 9.62 -14.46 12.91
C ASP A 36 10.16 -13.67 11.71
N GLY A 37 11.39 -14.02 11.31
CA GLY A 37 12.13 -13.33 10.25
C GLY A 37 11.53 -13.46 8.86
N ASP A 38 10.72 -14.51 8.64
CA ASP A 38 10.22 -14.89 7.30
C ASP A 38 8.73 -14.59 7.07
N LEU A 39 7.93 -14.28 8.11
CA LEU A 39 6.45 -14.31 8.00
C LEU A 39 5.74 -12.96 8.23
N GLY A 40 6.48 -11.89 8.50
CA GLY A 40 5.86 -10.61 8.86
C GLY A 40 5.21 -9.83 7.72
N TYR A 41 5.35 -10.23 6.44
CA TYR A 41 4.79 -9.46 5.32
C TYR A 41 3.43 -9.96 4.87
N TYR A 42 2.54 -9.02 4.59
CA TYR A 42 1.23 -9.30 4.04
C TYR A 42 0.82 -8.26 2.99
N TYR A 43 -0.09 -8.65 2.09
CA TYR A 43 -0.37 -7.92 0.85
C TYR A 43 -1.87 -7.64 0.64
N PRO A 44 -2.45 -6.64 1.31
CA PRO A 44 -3.86 -6.29 1.13
C PRO A 44 -4.14 -5.87 -0.30
N ALA A 45 -5.14 -6.50 -0.93
CA ALA A 45 -5.59 -6.15 -2.28
C ALA A 45 -6.97 -5.48 -2.23
N LEU A 46 -7.06 -4.23 -2.67
CA LEU A 46 -8.22 -3.36 -2.50
C LEU A 46 -8.78 -2.89 -3.84
N ALA A 47 -10.08 -2.62 -3.89
CA ALA A 47 -10.78 -2.28 -5.13
C ALA A 47 -10.80 -0.79 -5.41
N THR A 48 -10.86 0.04 -4.37
CA THR A 48 -11.02 1.50 -4.51
C THR A 48 -9.98 2.28 -3.71
N ALA A 49 -9.73 3.53 -4.13
CA ALA A 49 -8.85 4.43 -3.41
C ALA A 49 -9.41 4.79 -2.02
N ALA A 50 -10.74 4.82 -1.86
CA ALA A 50 -11.36 5.05 -0.55
C ALA A 50 -11.04 3.92 0.44
N ASP A 51 -11.09 2.66 -0.02
CA ASP A 51 -10.73 1.51 0.81
C ASP A 51 -9.25 1.57 1.24
N VAL A 52 -8.36 1.96 0.31
CA VAL A 52 -6.93 2.16 0.62
C VAL A 52 -6.75 3.23 1.69
N ALA A 53 -7.44 4.36 1.53
CA ALA A 53 -7.34 5.46 2.49
C ALA A 53 -7.81 5.02 3.89
N GLN A 54 -8.98 4.40 3.98
CA GLN A 54 -9.52 3.87 5.24
C GLN A 54 -8.57 2.83 5.86
N TYR A 55 -8.03 1.92 5.05
CA TYR A 55 -7.11 0.89 5.54
C TYR A 55 -5.86 1.47 6.19
N LEU A 56 -5.33 2.57 5.64
CA LEU A 56 -4.09 3.19 6.10
C LEU A 56 -4.26 4.08 7.34
N GLU A 57 -5.49 4.41 7.76
CA GLU A 57 -5.73 5.22 8.97
C GLU A 57 -5.22 4.57 10.25
N GLU A 58 -5.20 3.23 10.29
CA GLU A 58 -4.78 2.43 11.44
C GLU A 58 -3.33 1.92 11.32
N LYS A 59 -2.57 2.43 10.35
CA LYS A 59 -1.24 1.89 9.98
C LYS A 59 -0.16 2.95 10.13
N GLN A 60 1.06 2.49 10.37
CA GLN A 60 2.25 3.32 10.17
C GLN A 60 2.55 3.41 8.67
N LEU A 61 2.94 4.60 8.21
CA LEU A 61 3.12 4.89 6.79
C LEU A 61 4.61 5.11 6.50
N GLY A 62 5.25 4.14 5.86
CA GLY A 62 6.68 4.19 5.55
C GLY A 62 7.52 3.60 6.69
N ASP A 63 8.53 4.33 7.15
CA ASP A 63 9.48 3.75 8.10
C ASP A 63 8.82 3.36 9.44
N TRP A 64 9.25 2.21 9.98
CA TRP A 64 8.74 1.69 11.24
C TRP A 64 9.21 2.55 12.41
N ASN A 65 8.28 3.01 13.24
CA ASN A 65 8.55 3.61 14.54
C ASN A 65 8.37 2.56 15.65
N THR A 66 9.45 2.20 16.33
CA THR A 66 9.44 1.19 17.40
C THR A 66 8.61 1.58 18.64
N GLY A 67 8.26 2.86 18.78
CA GLY A 67 7.34 3.35 19.82
C GLY A 67 5.86 3.15 19.48
N ASN A 68 5.54 2.61 18.31
CA ASN A 68 4.20 2.33 17.84
C ASN A 68 4.09 0.84 17.42
N SER A 69 3.05 0.17 17.91
CA SER A 69 2.80 -1.25 17.64
C SER A 69 1.85 -1.49 16.46
N ALA A 70 1.33 -0.44 15.82
CA ALA A 70 0.53 -0.60 14.61
C ALA A 70 1.37 -1.17 13.47
N ASP A 71 0.75 -1.97 12.60
CA ASP A 71 1.42 -2.50 11.41
C ASP A 71 1.93 -1.39 10.50
N VAL A 72 2.93 -1.71 9.71
CA VAL A 72 3.61 -0.74 8.86
C VAL A 72 3.31 -1.05 7.41
N CYS A 73 2.78 -0.10 6.67
CA CYS A 73 2.69 -0.20 5.21
C CYS A 73 3.84 0.58 4.59
N TRP A 74 4.53 -0.03 3.63
CA TRP A 74 5.72 0.52 2.98
C TRP A 74 5.49 0.97 1.54
N GLY A 75 4.49 0.39 0.88
CA GLY A 75 4.27 0.63 -0.53
C GLY A 75 2.83 0.40 -0.95
N ILE A 76 2.43 1.11 -2.01
CA ILE A 76 1.14 0.96 -2.66
C ILE A 76 1.39 0.86 -4.16
N PHE A 77 0.83 -0.15 -4.79
CA PHE A 77 0.79 -0.31 -6.24
C PHE A 77 -0.61 0.03 -6.74
N ASP A 78 -0.73 0.96 -7.68
CA ASP A 78 -1.96 1.15 -8.47
C ASP A 78 -1.88 0.26 -9.72
N LEU A 79 -2.77 -0.72 -9.76
CA LEU A 79 -2.88 -1.76 -10.78
C LEU A 79 -3.78 -1.34 -11.96
N SER A 80 -4.40 -0.16 -11.92
CA SER A 80 -5.34 0.28 -12.98
C SER A 80 -4.71 0.46 -14.36
N ALA A 81 -3.39 0.59 -14.42
CA ALA A 81 -2.63 0.78 -15.67
C ALA A 81 -2.00 -0.51 -16.21
N THR A 82 -2.47 -1.70 -15.81
CA THR A 82 -1.87 -3.01 -16.14
C THR A 82 -2.03 -3.45 -17.61
N SER A 83 -1.85 -2.54 -18.56
CA SER A 83 -1.34 -2.85 -19.90
C SER A 83 0.20 -2.84 -19.97
N GLY A 84 0.89 -2.37 -18.92
CA GLY A 84 2.36 -2.32 -18.81
C GLY A 84 2.97 -3.23 -17.73
N GLU A 85 4.29 -3.33 -17.70
CA GLU A 85 5.05 -4.14 -16.73
C GLU A 85 5.05 -3.49 -15.34
N ILE A 86 4.51 -4.19 -14.34
CA ILE A 86 4.55 -3.76 -12.94
C ILE A 86 6.00 -3.89 -12.46
N SER A 87 6.60 -2.77 -12.04
CA SER A 87 7.98 -2.71 -11.57
C SER A 87 8.08 -1.98 -10.23
N ALA A 88 9.28 -1.96 -9.65
CA ALA A 88 9.52 -1.24 -8.38
C ALA A 88 9.19 0.26 -8.49
N ASP A 89 9.35 0.85 -9.67
CA ASP A 89 9.05 2.25 -9.93
C ASP A 89 7.53 2.54 -9.92
N SER A 90 6.70 1.50 -10.04
CA SER A 90 5.25 1.59 -9.90
C SER A 90 4.77 1.60 -8.44
N CYS A 91 5.69 1.47 -7.48
CA CYS A 91 5.38 1.49 -6.06
C CYS A 91 5.45 2.92 -5.51
N THR A 92 4.32 3.43 -5.01
CA THR A 92 4.25 4.74 -4.35
C THR A 92 4.44 4.59 -2.85
N HIS A 93 5.14 5.54 -2.23
CA HIS A 93 5.23 5.64 -0.78
C HIS A 93 3.85 5.96 -0.16
N PRO A 94 3.39 5.27 0.88
CA PRO A 94 2.01 5.40 1.37
C PRO A 94 1.68 6.79 1.94
N LEU A 95 2.66 7.46 2.56
CA LEU A 95 2.47 8.85 3.00
C LEU A 95 2.24 9.80 1.81
N GLN A 96 3.03 9.65 0.74
CA GLN A 96 2.89 10.48 -0.46
C GLN A 96 1.53 10.21 -1.12
N TRP A 97 1.19 8.94 -1.30
CA TRP A 97 -0.09 8.53 -1.88
C TRP A 97 -1.28 9.10 -1.10
N MET A 98 -1.23 9.05 0.24
CA MET A 98 -2.29 9.61 1.10
C MET A 98 -2.41 11.14 0.96
N GLN A 99 -1.29 11.86 0.80
CA GLN A 99 -1.31 13.30 0.54
C GLN A 99 -1.94 13.62 -0.82
N GLU A 100 -1.59 12.87 -1.86
CA GLU A 100 -2.15 13.02 -3.22
C GLU A 100 -3.66 12.71 -3.23
N PHE A 101 -4.08 11.63 -2.56
CA PHE A 101 -5.49 11.28 -2.41
C PHE A 101 -6.30 12.39 -1.73
N LYS A 102 -5.80 12.95 -0.63
CA LYS A 102 -6.46 14.05 0.09
C LYS A 102 -6.60 15.29 -0.78
N ARG A 103 -5.51 15.70 -1.47
CA ARG A 103 -5.54 16.82 -2.41
C ARG A 103 -6.57 16.62 -3.52
N ALA A 104 -6.62 15.42 -4.12
CA ALA A 104 -7.59 15.11 -5.17
C ALA A 104 -9.04 15.20 -4.67
N ARG A 105 -9.31 14.81 -3.42
CA ARG A 105 -10.64 14.95 -2.80
C ARG A 105 -11.03 16.40 -2.54
N GLU A 106 -10.10 17.22 -2.05
CA GLU A 106 -10.33 18.65 -1.81
C GLU A 106 -10.60 19.39 -3.13
N SER A 107 -9.79 19.15 -4.17
CA SER A 107 -10.01 19.73 -5.50
C SER A 107 -11.30 19.26 -6.19
N SER A 108 -11.82 18.08 -5.82
CA SER A 108 -13.12 17.59 -6.29
C SER A 108 -14.30 18.18 -5.52
N SER A 109 -14.05 18.74 -4.33
CA SER A 109 -15.07 19.33 -3.46
C SER A 109 -15.27 20.84 -3.71
N ASP A 110 -14.26 21.52 -4.30
CA ASP A 110 -14.33 22.93 -4.74
C ASP A 110 -15.12 23.14 -6.04
N VAL A 111 -15.71 22.08 -6.61
CA VAL A 111 -16.60 22.16 -7.77
C VAL A 111 -18.04 21.92 -7.32
N HIS A 112 -18.62 22.82 -6.53
CA HIS A 112 -20.07 23.07 -6.47
C HIS A 112 -20.31 24.54 -6.08
N PRO A 113 -21.32 25.20 -6.69
CA PRO A 113 -21.36 26.64 -7.00
C PRO A 113 -21.53 27.59 -5.80
#